data_AF-A0A2H0ATS6-F1
#
_entry.id   AF-A0A2H0ATS6-F1
#
_cell.length_a   1.000
_cell.length_b   1.000
_cell.length_c   1.000
_cell.angle_alpha   90.00
_cell.angle_beta   90.00
_cell.angle_gamma   90.00
#
_symmetry.space_group_name_H-M   'P 1'
#
loop_
_entity.id
_entity.type
_entity.pdbx_description
1 polymer ?
#
loop_
_entity_poly.entity_id
_entity_poly.type
_entity_poly.pdbx_seq_one_letter_code
_entity_poly.pdbx_strand_id
1 'polypeptide(L)' 'MSKRIFKGLAAILIVTLLTIFTVVPVLAFDARSGATVTVASGETVDDDLYVGANTVIIDGTINGDLWAA' A
#
# COMPACT_ATOMS: atom_id res chain seq x y z
N MET A 1 35.99 14.48 23.64
CA MET A 1 35.65 13.65 22.45
C MET A 1 34.28 12.97 22.58
N SER A 2 33.97 12.34 23.71
CA SER A 2 32.70 11.62 23.98
C SER A 2 31.40 12.42 23.81
N LYS A 3 31.34 13.68 24.26
CA LYS A 3 30.10 14.51 24.17
C LYS A 3 29.66 14.82 22.74
N ARG A 4 30.59 14.94 21.79
CA ARG A 4 30.28 15.16 20.36
C ARG A 4 29.76 13.89 19.70
N ILE A 5 30.36 12.74 20.04
CA ILE A 5 29.95 11.43 19.56
C ILE A 5 28.53 11.09 20.09
N PHE A 6 28.26 11.37 21.37
CA PHE A 6 26.95 11.11 21.99
C PHE A 6 25.84 11.96 21.35
N LYS A 7 26.10 13.23 21.03
CA LYS A 7 25.15 14.09 20.30
C LYS A 7 24.88 13.59 18.88
N GLY A 8 25.91 13.09 18.19
CA GLY A 8 25.76 12.49 16.86
C GLY A 8 24.90 11.22 16.89
N LEU A 9 25.16 10.32 17.83
CA LEU A 9 24.36 9.11 18.03
C LEU A 9 22.91 9.43 18.40
N ALA A 10 22.68 10.41 19.28
CA ALA A 10 21.35 10.88 19.61
C ALA A 10 20.62 11.47 18.39
N ALA A 11 21.31 12.25 17.55
CA ALA A 11 20.73 12.80 16.33
C ALA A 11 20.37 11.70 15.33
N ILE A 12 21.24 10.71 15.12
CA ILE A 12 20.97 9.56 14.26
C ILE A 12 19.76 8.78 14.78
N LEU A 13 19.71 8.49 16.08
CA LEU A 13 18.59 7.78 16.71
C LEU A 13 17.28 8.55 16.52
N ILE A 14 17.29 9.87 16.73
CA ILE A 14 16.11 10.72 16.51
C ILE A 14 15.67 10.66 15.04
N VAL A 15 16.58 10.81 14.09
CA VAL A 15 16.25 10.70 12.66
C VAL A 15 15.68 9.33 12.32
N THR A 16 16.30 8.25 12.80
CA THR A 16 15.78 6.89 12.60
C THR A 16 14.38 6.74 13.18
N LEU A 17 14.14 7.20 14.41
CA LEU A 17 12.80 7.13 15.01
C LEU A 17 11.77 7.95 14.23
N LEU A 18 12.15 9.12 13.72
CA LEU A 18 11.27 9.95 12.90
C LEU A 18 10.88 9.25 11.59
N THR A 19 11.80 8.48 10.98
CA THR A 19 11.49 7.71 9.75
C THR A 19 10.55 6.52 9.98
N ILE A 20 10.41 6.01 11.21
CA ILE A 20 9.50 4.90 11.49
C ILE A 20 8.03 5.31 11.30
N PHE A 21 7.70 6.59 11.55
CA PHE A 21 6.34 7.10 11.38
C PHE A 21 5.92 7.30 9.92
N THR A 22 6.84 7.16 8.96
CA THR A 22 6.53 7.33 7.53
C THR A 22 6.21 6.01 6.82
N VAL A 23 6.25 4.87 7.52
CA VAL A 23 5.93 3.56 6.93
C VAL A 23 4.42 3.42 6.84
N VAL A 24 3.89 3.41 5.61
CA VAL A 24 2.50 3.08 5.33
C VAL A 24 2.37 1.56 5.24
N PRO A 25 1.35 0.92 5.85
CA PRO A 25 1.13 -0.51 5.70
C PRO A 25 0.87 -0.85 4.23
N VAL A 26 1.63 -1.80 3.69
CA VAL A 26 1.37 -2.41 2.38
C VAL A 26 0.50 -3.63 2.63
N LEU A 27 -0.73 -3.59 2.11
CA LEU A 27 -1.63 -4.74 2.10
C LEU A 27 -1.31 -5.58 0.86
N ALA A 28 -1.34 -6.90 0.99
CA ALA A 28 -1.22 -7.81 -0.15
C ALA A 28 -2.54 -7.95 -0.93
N PHE A 29 -3.45 -6.98 -0.78
CA PHE A 29 -4.74 -6.96 -1.45
C PHE A 29 -5.30 -5.54 -1.57
N ASP A 30 -6.09 -5.34 -2.62
CA ASP A 30 -7.01 -4.21 -2.83
C ASP A 30 -8.45 -4.70 -2.62
N ALA A 31 -9.25 -3.97 -1.85
CA ALA A 31 -10.65 -4.30 -1.61
C ALA A 31 -11.56 -3.17 -2.08
N ARG A 32 -12.47 -3.50 -3.01
CA ARG A 32 -13.40 -2.56 -3.64
C ARG A 32 -14.83 -3.04 -3.49
N SER A 33 -15.77 -2.10 -3.43
CA SER A 33 -17.19 -2.44 -3.38
C SER A 33 -18.05 -1.35 -4.01
N GLY A 34 -19.24 -1.74 -4.46
CA GLY A 34 -20.22 -0.82 -5.03
C GLY A 34 -21.24 -1.52 -5.92
N ALA A 35 -22.18 -0.78 -6.50
CA ALA A 35 -23.10 -1.35 -7.49
C ALA A 35 -22.36 -1.81 -8.76
N THR A 36 -21.33 -1.06 -9.16
CA THR A 36 -20.42 -1.41 -10.25
C THR A 36 -19.00 -1.05 -9.84
N VAL A 37 -18.08 -1.99 -10.04
CA VAL A 37 -16.64 -1.77 -9.87
C VAL A 37 -15.96 -1.96 -11.21
N THR A 38 -15.14 -1.00 -11.60
CA THR A 38 -14.38 -1.04 -12.85
C THR A 38 -12.89 -0.93 -12.54
N VAL A 39 -12.11 -1.86 -13.10
CA VAL A 39 -10.66 -1.69 -13.28
C VAL A 39 -10.50 -1.18 -14.71
N ALA A 40 -10.19 0.10 -14.85
CA ALA A 40 -10.24 0.78 -16.15
C ALA A 40 -9.08 0.38 -17.07
N SER A 41 -9.22 0.62 -18.37
CA SER A 41 -8.11 0.41 -19.30
C SER A 41 -6.90 1.27 -18.93
N GLY A 42 -5.74 0.63 -18.85
CA GLY A 42 -4.49 1.25 -18.40
C GLY A 42 -4.30 1.28 -16.88
N GLU A 43 -5.30 0.88 -16.10
CA GLU A 43 -5.16 0.64 -14.66
C GLU A 43 -4.47 -0.71 -14.42
N THR A 44 -3.58 -0.75 -13.43
CA THR A 44 -2.98 -1.99 -12.93
C THR A 44 -3.24 -2.09 -11.44
N VAL A 45 -3.84 -3.21 -11.01
CA VAL A 45 -3.89 -3.63 -9.60
C VAL A 45 -2.74 -4.60 -9.39
N ASP A 46 -1.76 -4.20 -8.59
CA ASP A 46 -0.51 -4.96 -8.41
C ASP A 46 -0.64 -6.15 -7.46
N ASP A 47 -1.66 -6.14 -6.59
CA ASP A 47 -1.94 -7.17 -5.58
C ASP A 47 -3.20 -7.99 -5.93
N ASP A 48 -3.65 -8.83 -5.00
CA ASP A 48 -4.95 -9.51 -5.10
C ASP A 48 -6.11 -8.51 -5.03
N LEU A 49 -7.16 -8.71 -5.82
CA LEU A 49 -8.35 -7.85 -5.85
C LEU A 49 -9.58 -8.57 -5.27
N TYR A 50 -10.13 -8.04 -4.18
CA TYR A 50 -11.40 -8.49 -3.60
C TYR A 50 -12.52 -7.50 -3.92
N VAL A 51 -13.58 -7.96 -4.56
CA VAL A 51 -14.69 -7.12 -5.03
C VAL A 51 -16.03 -7.59 -4.48
N GLY A 52 -16.76 -6.69 -3.82
CA GLY A 52 -18.18 -6.89 -3.51
C GLY A 52 -19.05 -6.00 -4.41
N ALA A 53 -19.62 -6.54 -5.48
CA ALA A 53 -20.39 -5.73 -6.44
C ALA A 53 -21.38 -6.52 -7.30
N ASN A 54 -22.47 -5.87 -7.72
CA ASN A 54 -23.42 -6.45 -8.68
C ASN A 54 -22.84 -6.60 -10.09
N THR A 55 -21.89 -5.73 -10.46
CA THR A 55 -21.24 -5.74 -11.78
C THR A 55 -19.76 -5.43 -11.61
N VAL A 56 -18.92 -6.28 -12.18
CA VAL A 56 -17.46 -6.11 -12.18
C VAL A 56 -17.00 -6.03 -13.63
N ILE A 57 -16.32 -4.95 -13.99
CA ILE A 57 -15.79 -4.69 -15.34
C ILE A 57 -14.27 -4.59 -15.23
N ILE A 58 -13.56 -5.51 -15.89
CA ILE A 58 -12.09 -5.53 -15.88
C ILE A 58 -11.58 -5.26 -17.30
N ASP A 59 -11.22 -4.01 -17.55
CA ASP A 59 -10.60 -3.55 -18.81
C ASP A 59 -9.09 -3.25 -18.65
N GLY A 60 -8.58 -3.33 -17.41
CA GLY A 60 -7.17 -3.16 -17.05
C GLY A 60 -6.45 -4.47 -16.74
N THR A 61 -5.39 -4.39 -15.92
CA THR A 61 -4.57 -5.55 -15.53
C THR A 61 -4.65 -5.78 -14.03
N ILE A 62 -4.72 -7.05 -13.64
CA ILE A 62 -4.58 -7.50 -12.24
C ILE A 62 -3.39 -8.45 -12.22
N ASN A 63 -2.38 -8.15 -11.40
CA ASN A 63 -1.16 -8.95 -11.29
C ASN A 63 -1.24 -10.04 -10.20
N GLY A 64 -2.32 -10.03 -9.41
CA GLY A 64 -2.67 -11.07 -8.43
C GLY A 64 -3.97 -11.82 -8.78
N ASP A 65 -4.62 -12.36 -7.74
CA ASP A 65 -5.89 -13.08 -7.86
C ASP A 65 -7.11 -12.15 -7.75
N LEU A 66 -8.16 -12.42 -8.53
CA LEU A 66 -9.45 -11.73 -8.43
C LEU A 66 -10.50 -12.60 -7.72
N TRP A 67 -11.04 -12.09 -6.62
CA TRP A 67 -12.19 -12.66 -5.90
C TRP A 67 -13.38 -11.70 -5.98
N ALA A 68 -14.53 -12.18 -6.44
CA ALA A 68 -15.75 -11.38 -6.55
C ALA A 68 -16.96 -12.11 -5.95
N ALA A 69 -17.77 -11.37 -5.19
CA ALA A 69 -19.00 -11.85 -4.55
C ALA A 69 -20.15 -10.85 -4.64
#